data_AF-A0A9C8T102-F1
#
_entry.id   AF-A0A9C8T102-F1
#
_cell.length_a   1.000
_cell.length_b   1.000
_cell.length_c   1.000
_cell.angle_alpha   90.00
_cell.angle_beta   90.00
_cell.angle_gamma   90.00
#
_symmetry.space_group_name_H-M   'P 1'
#
loop_
_entity.id
_entity.type
_entity.pdbx_description
1 polymer ?
#
loop_
_entity_poly.entity_id
_entity_poly.type
_entity_poly.pdbx_seq_one_letter_code
_entity_poly.pdbx_strand_id
1 'polypeptide(L)'
;MSLNDHPELTQLSAEERKWFRIFQEGNFLADGWQAITEKILAATPEAERAARRIALEKLGYKIGLEWSKSNDIRRIDTRMLQEWGSKLKKVAKKNPEQIPALIADISQELDRILD
;
A
#
# COMPACT_ATOMS: atom_id res chain seq x y z
N MET A 1 -1.72 11.63 9.39
CA MET A 1 -2.73 11.57 8.32
C MET A 1 -4.09 11.68 8.96
N SER A 2 -4.96 12.58 8.51
CA SER A 2 -6.30 12.74 9.09
C SER A 2 -7.29 11.84 8.37
N LEU A 3 -8.30 11.31 9.07
CA LEU A 3 -9.44 10.61 8.43
C LEU A 3 -10.15 11.52 7.40
N ASN A 4 -10.01 12.84 7.54
CA ASN A 4 -10.63 13.83 6.66
C ASN A 4 -10.02 13.86 5.25
N ASP A 5 -8.80 13.34 5.06
CA ASP A 5 -8.14 13.32 3.75
C ASP A 5 -8.67 12.19 2.84
N HIS A 6 -9.43 11.25 3.42
CA HIS A 6 -9.93 10.04 2.76
C HIS A 6 -11.38 9.74 3.18
N PRO A 7 -12.39 10.37 2.54
CA PRO A 7 -13.79 10.26 2.96
C PRO A 7 -14.33 8.83 2.91
N GLU A 8 -13.76 7.94 2.11
CA GLU A 8 -14.23 6.55 1.98
C GLU A 8 -13.91 5.72 3.24
N LEU A 9 -12.93 6.13 4.07
CA LEU A 9 -12.67 5.48 5.37
C LEU A 9 -13.85 5.62 6.35
N THR A 10 -14.67 6.65 6.16
CA THR A 10 -15.88 6.84 6.99
C THR A 10 -16.96 5.82 6.65
N GLN A 11 -16.98 5.32 5.41
CA GLN A 11 -17.97 4.37 4.90
C GLN A 11 -17.65 2.91 5.22
N LEU A 12 -16.41 2.61 5.63
CA LEU A 12 -16.02 1.27 6.05
C LEU A 12 -16.89 0.77 7.22
N SER A 13 -17.12 -0.53 7.29
CA SER A 13 -17.61 -1.18 8.50
C SER A 13 -16.56 -1.16 9.62
N ALA A 14 -16.96 -1.52 10.85
CA ALA A 14 -16.00 -1.65 11.96
C ALA A 14 -14.94 -2.73 11.70
N GLU A 15 -15.32 -3.81 11.01
CA GLU A 15 -14.43 -4.90 10.65
C GLU A 15 -13.43 -4.48 9.57
N GLU A 16 -13.90 -3.85 8.49
CA GLU A 16 -13.02 -3.32 7.44
C GLU A 16 -12.04 -2.28 7.99
N ARG A 17 -12.49 -1.40 8.90
CA ARG A 17 -11.59 -0.46 9.59
C ARG A 17 -10.49 -1.17 10.36
N LYS A 18 -10.81 -2.26 11.06
CA LYS A 18 -9.84 -3.07 11.80
C LYS A 18 -8.82 -3.69 10.84
N TRP A 19 -9.27 -4.29 9.74
CA TRP A 19 -8.37 -4.90 8.76
C TRP A 19 -7.53 -3.88 8.00
N PHE A 20 -8.11 -2.73 7.64
CA PHE A 20 -7.37 -1.62 7.05
C PHE A 20 -6.26 -1.12 7.98
N ARG A 21 -6.55 -1.02 9.29
CA ARG A 21 -5.54 -0.68 10.29
C ARG A 21 -4.42 -1.73 10.36
N ILE A 22 -4.76 -3.03 10.37
CA ILE A 22 -3.78 -4.12 10.33
C ILE A 22 -2.92 -4.05 9.06
N PHE A 23 -3.50 -3.70 7.92
CA PHE A 23 -2.75 -3.51 6.68
C PHE A 23 -1.74 -2.34 6.80
N GLN A 24 -2.16 -1.22 7.39
CA GLN A 24 -1.30 -0.04 7.56
C GLN A 24 -0.17 -0.27 8.57
N GLU A 25 -0.51 -0.77 9.75
CA GLU A 25 0.39 -0.94 10.90
C GLU A 25 1.21 -2.23 10.80
N GLY A 26 0.69 -3.25 10.13
CA GLY A 26 1.27 -4.59 10.09
C GLY A 26 0.82 -5.46 11.26
N ASN A 27 1.49 -6.60 11.40
CA ASN A 27 1.29 -7.53 12.50
C ASN A 27 2.59 -8.28 12.81
N PHE A 28 2.52 -9.24 13.73
CA PHE A 28 3.70 -10.02 14.14
C PHE A 28 4.41 -10.76 12.98
N LEU A 29 3.69 -11.13 11.93
CA LEU A 29 4.21 -11.92 10.81
C LEU A 29 4.66 -11.07 9.62
N ALA A 30 4.24 -9.80 9.53
CA ALA A 30 4.50 -8.96 8.36
C ALA A 30 4.55 -7.46 8.69
N ASP A 31 5.53 -6.78 8.08
CA ASP A 31 5.59 -5.31 8.04
C ASP A 31 4.27 -4.73 7.50
N GLY A 32 3.78 -3.67 8.12
CA GLY A 32 2.69 -2.86 7.59
C GLY A 32 3.11 -1.98 6.42
N TRP A 33 2.13 -1.45 5.71
CA TRP A 33 2.36 -0.52 4.59
C TRP A 33 3.16 0.72 5.01
N GLN A 34 2.95 1.23 6.23
CA GLN A 34 3.69 2.38 6.75
C GLN A 34 5.20 2.09 6.85
N ALA A 35 5.57 0.94 7.39
CA ALA A 35 6.98 0.54 7.50
C ALA A 35 7.63 0.33 6.13
N ILE A 36 6.90 -0.21 5.15
CA ILE A 36 7.38 -0.33 3.75
C ILE A 36 7.60 1.07 3.15
N THR A 37 6.64 1.97 3.34
CA THR A 37 6.69 3.35 2.83
C THR A 37 7.88 4.10 3.41
N GLU A 38 8.10 4.04 4.72
CA GLU A 38 9.22 4.69 5.39
C GLU A 38 10.58 4.19 4.88
N LYS A 39 10.74 2.88 4.72
CA LYS A 39 11.97 2.28 4.17
C LYS A 39 12.25 2.79 2.75
N ILE A 40 11.22 2.90 1.91
CA ILE A 40 11.37 3.42 0.54
C ILE A 40 11.74 4.91 0.56
N LEU A 41 11.06 5.72 1.39
CA LEU A 41 11.31 7.15 1.47
C LEU A 41 12.70 7.47 2.02
N ALA A 42 13.21 6.66 2.96
CA ALA A 42 14.57 6.79 3.46
C ALA A 42 15.62 6.64 2.34
N ALA A 43 15.37 5.71 1.40
CA ALA A 43 16.23 5.48 0.22
C ALA A 43 15.96 6.44 -0.95
N THR A 44 14.95 7.30 -0.85
CA THR A 44 14.57 8.23 -1.93
C THR A 44 15.31 9.57 -1.79
N PRO A 45 15.83 10.16 -2.89
CA PRO A 45 16.41 11.50 -2.89
C PRO A 45 15.43 12.55 -2.35
N GLU A 46 15.91 13.52 -1.58
CA GLU A 46 15.06 14.49 -0.87
C GLU A 46 14.11 15.25 -1.81
N ALA A 47 14.62 15.67 -2.98
CA ALA A 47 13.83 16.36 -4.01
C ALA A 47 12.64 15.54 -4.53
N GLU A 48 12.70 14.21 -4.43
CA GLU A 48 11.65 13.30 -4.91
C GLU A 48 10.75 12.76 -3.79
N ARG A 49 11.14 12.89 -2.52
CA ARG A 49 10.46 12.26 -1.38
C ARG A 49 8.98 12.63 -1.28
N ALA A 50 8.62 13.89 -1.55
CA ALA A 50 7.24 14.35 -1.50
C ALA A 50 6.36 13.64 -2.55
N ALA A 51 6.81 13.61 -3.81
CA ALA A 51 6.11 12.92 -4.89
C ALA A 51 6.03 11.41 -4.64
N ARG A 52 7.13 10.81 -4.14
CA ARG A 52 7.21 9.40 -3.78
C ARG A 52 6.21 9.02 -2.69
N ARG A 53 6.10 9.87 -1.66
CA ARG A 53 5.16 9.69 -0.55
C ARG A 53 3.73 9.69 -1.05
N ILE A 54 3.34 10.68 -1.85
CA ILE A 54 1.98 10.78 -2.40
C ILE A 54 1.63 9.53 -3.22
N ALA A 55 2.56 9.04 -4.04
CA ALA A 55 2.33 7.84 -4.84
C ALA A 55 2.13 6.57 -3.98
N LEU A 56 2.97 6.38 -2.96
CA LEU A 56 2.85 5.25 -2.03
C LEU A 56 1.60 5.33 -1.15
N GLU A 57 1.20 6.53 -0.73
CA GLU A 57 -0.02 6.75 0.05
C GLU A 57 -1.25 6.39 -0.78
N LYS A 58 -1.34 6.90 -2.02
CA LYS A 58 -2.44 6.55 -2.94
C LYS A 58 -2.51 5.04 -3.21
N LEU A 59 -1.37 4.41 -3.47
CA LEU A 59 -1.31 2.98 -3.77
C LEU A 59 -1.73 2.15 -2.55
N GLY A 60 -1.12 2.40 -1.39
CA GLY A 60 -1.45 1.67 -0.16
C GLY A 60 -2.89 1.87 0.27
N TYR A 61 -3.44 3.05 0.05
CA TYR A 61 -4.83 3.34 0.34
C TYR A 61 -5.78 2.47 -0.49
N LYS A 62 -5.63 2.47 -1.83
CA LYS A 62 -6.46 1.63 -2.71
C LYS A 62 -6.35 0.14 -2.37
N ILE A 63 -5.12 -0.35 -2.18
CA ILE A 63 -4.86 -1.75 -1.81
C ILE A 63 -5.52 -2.08 -0.47
N GLY A 64 -5.32 -1.24 0.54
CA GLY A 64 -5.82 -1.47 1.88
C GLY A 64 -7.34 -1.46 1.95
N LEU A 65 -8.00 -0.56 1.22
CA LEU A 65 -9.46 -0.50 1.14
C LEU A 65 -10.05 -1.77 0.52
N GLU A 66 -9.44 -2.28 -0.54
CA GLU A 66 -9.93 -3.49 -1.19
C GLU A 66 -9.67 -4.73 -0.32
N TRP A 67 -8.45 -4.87 0.20
CA TRP A 67 -8.07 -6.05 0.97
C TRP A 67 -8.79 -6.17 2.31
N SER A 68 -9.23 -5.04 2.90
CA SER A 68 -9.94 -5.03 4.17
C SER A 68 -11.39 -5.52 4.10
N LYS A 69 -11.96 -5.61 2.89
CA LYS A 69 -13.29 -6.18 2.65
C LYS A 69 -13.36 -7.64 3.05
N SER A 70 -14.59 -8.15 3.21
CA SER A 70 -14.82 -9.58 3.44
C SER A 70 -14.17 -10.44 2.35
N ASN A 71 -13.66 -11.60 2.75
CA ASN A 71 -12.99 -12.55 1.84
C ASN A 71 -13.87 -12.94 0.65
N ASP A 72 -15.20 -12.94 0.82
CA ASP A 72 -16.15 -13.36 -0.21
C ASP A 72 -16.30 -12.33 -1.35
N ILE A 73 -15.89 -11.08 -1.11
CA ILE A 73 -16.08 -9.97 -2.05
C ILE A 73 -14.79 -9.25 -2.45
N ARG A 74 -13.71 -9.40 -1.66
CA ARG A 74 -12.44 -8.76 -1.96
C ARG A 74 -11.83 -9.37 -3.23
N ARG A 75 -11.24 -8.51 -4.06
CA ARG A 75 -10.52 -8.91 -5.27
C ARG A 75 -9.01 -9.05 -5.05
N ILE A 76 -8.49 -8.43 -3.99
CA ILE A 76 -7.09 -8.53 -3.58
C ILE A 76 -6.98 -9.50 -2.41
N ASP A 77 -6.15 -10.53 -2.57
CA ASP A 77 -5.87 -11.49 -1.51
C ASP A 77 -4.53 -11.20 -0.81
N THR A 78 -4.26 -11.95 0.27
CA THR A 78 -3.04 -11.82 1.06
C THR A 78 -1.78 -12.19 0.27
N ARG A 79 -1.87 -13.07 -0.73
CA ARG A 79 -0.72 -13.46 -1.55
C ARG A 79 -0.27 -12.29 -2.41
N MET A 80 -1.20 -11.56 -3.03
CA MET A 80 -0.90 -10.35 -3.80
C MET A 80 -0.19 -9.30 -2.93
N LEU A 81 -0.68 -9.07 -1.71
CA LEU A 81 -0.01 -8.17 -0.76
C LEU A 81 1.43 -8.57 -0.46
N GLN A 82 1.65 -9.87 -0.20
CA GLN A 82 2.98 -10.40 0.10
C GLN A 82 3.92 -10.25 -1.10
N GLU A 83 3.43 -10.53 -2.31
CA GLU A 83 4.19 -10.40 -3.55
C GLU A 83 4.57 -8.93 -3.81
N TRP A 84 3.62 -7.99 -3.76
CA TRP A 84 3.88 -6.57 -3.96
C TRP A 84 4.80 -5.99 -2.88
N GLY A 85 4.53 -6.28 -1.59
CA GLY A 85 5.37 -5.83 -0.49
C GLY A 85 6.80 -6.38 -0.56
N SER A 86 6.97 -7.63 -0.99
CA SER A 86 8.28 -8.25 -1.20
C SER A 86 9.03 -7.61 -2.37
N LYS A 87 8.36 -7.39 -3.52
CA LYS A 87 8.92 -6.69 -4.69
C LYS A 87 9.39 -5.29 -4.30
N LEU A 88 8.55 -4.49 -3.63
CA LEU A 88 8.87 -3.14 -3.18
C LEU A 88 10.11 -3.13 -2.27
N LYS A 89 10.13 -3.98 -1.24
CA LYS A 89 11.28 -4.09 -0.32
C LYS A 89 12.56 -4.51 -1.04
N LYS A 90 12.48 -5.48 -1.94
CA LYS A 90 13.62 -5.99 -2.70
C LYS A 90 14.20 -4.92 -3.64
N VAL A 91 13.34 -4.21 -4.38
CA VAL A 91 13.76 -3.15 -5.30
C VAL A 91 14.32 -1.97 -4.52
N ALA A 92 13.68 -1.54 -3.42
CA ALA A 92 14.18 -0.44 -2.59
C ALA A 92 15.60 -0.71 -2.06
N LYS A 93 15.91 -1.97 -1.75
CA LYS A 93 17.22 -2.38 -1.25
C LYS A 93 18.28 -2.49 -2.35
N LYS A 94 17.92 -2.94 -3.56
CA LYS A 94 18.89 -3.29 -4.60
C LYS A 94 19.01 -2.23 -5.69
N ASN A 95 17.88 -1.71 -6.15
CA ASN A 95 17.71 -0.86 -7.32
C ASN A 95 16.69 0.25 -7.01
N PRO A 96 16.96 1.16 -6.04
CA PRO A 96 15.98 2.17 -5.60
C PRO A 96 15.47 3.08 -6.74
N GLU A 97 16.26 3.26 -7.80
CA GLU A 97 15.89 4.00 -9.00
C GLU A 97 14.72 3.36 -9.79
N GLN A 98 14.43 2.08 -9.56
CA GLN A 98 13.32 1.36 -10.21
C GLN A 98 12.01 1.39 -9.41
N ILE A 99 12.02 1.91 -8.18
CA ILE A 99 10.82 2.09 -7.36
C ILE A 99 9.70 2.88 -8.07
N PRO A 100 9.98 3.99 -8.78
CA PRO A 100 8.94 4.73 -9.51
C PRO A 100 8.18 3.85 -10.51
N ALA A 101 8.90 3.08 -11.31
CA ALA A 101 8.33 2.17 -12.30
C ALA A 101 7.52 1.06 -11.62
N LEU A 102 8.07 0.45 -10.57
CA LEU A 102 7.37 -0.61 -9.83
C LEU A 102 6.06 -0.12 -9.19
N ILE A 103 6.03 1.11 -8.63
CA ILE A 103 4.78 1.69 -8.09
C ILE A 103 3.75 1.85 -9.21
N ALA A 104 4.16 2.32 -10.39
CA ALA A 104 3.28 2.47 -11.54
C ALA A 104 2.74 1.11 -12.03
N ASP A 105 3.59 0.08 -12.10
CA ASP A 105 3.19 -1.26 -12.51
C ASP A 105 2.15 -1.86 -11.55
N ILE A 106 2.39 -1.77 -10.23
CA ILE A 106 1.45 -2.26 -9.23
C ILE A 106 0.14 -1.46 -9.29
N SER A 107 0.20 -0.14 -9.48
CA SER A 107 -1.02 0.67 -9.63
C SER A 107 -1.83 0.26 -10.85
N GLN A 108 -1.17 -0.04 -11.98
CA GLN A 108 -1.86 -0.48 -13.19
C GLN A 108 -2.45 -1.88 -13.04
N GLU A 109 -1.72 -2.79 -12.39
CA GLU A 109 -2.23 -4.12 -12.04
C GLU A 109 -3.47 -4.02 -11.14
N LEU A 110 -3.41 -3.15 -10.12
CA LEU A 110 -4.51 -2.86 -9.21
C LEU A 110 -5.74 -2.33 -9.94
N ASP A 111 -5.58 -1.34 -10.81
CA ASP A 111 -6.72 -0.78 -11.55
C ASP A 111 -7.41 -1.86 -12.42
N ARG A 112 -6.64 -2.74 -13.08
CA ARG A 112 -7.19 -3.88 -13.86
C ARG A 112 -7.95 -4.91 -13.01
N ILE A 113 -7.56 -5.09 -11.75
CA ILE A 113 -8.25 -6.00 -10.82
C ILE A 113 -9.56 -5.38 -10.34
N LEU A 114 -9.61 -4.06 -10.21
CA LEU A 114 -10.75 -3.33 -9.64
C LEU A 114 -11.78 -2.88 -10.67
N ASP A 115 -11.44 -2.86 -11.96
CA ASP A 115 -12.39 -2.69 -13.08
C ASP A 115 -13.47 -3.78 -13.09
#